data_AF-A0A6J2YTK1-F1
#
_entry.id   AF-A0A6J2YTK1-F1
#
_cell.length_a   1.000
_cell.length_b   1.000
_cell.length_c   1.000
_cell.angle_alpha   90.00
_cell.angle_beta   90.00
_cell.angle_gamma   90.00
#
_symmetry.space_group_name_H-M   'P 1'
#
loop_
_entity.id
_entity.type
_entity.pdbx_description
1 polymer ?
#
loop_
_entity_poly.entity_id
_entity_poly.type
_entity_poly.pdbx_seq_one_letter_code
_entity_poly.pdbx_strand_id
1 'polypeptide(L)'
;MEEHTLSEFRKLGADEKTSVIALQVLLELCEVKKYWDISYVYKEALKNIIIKARKTKTEAHSTFIPISSYENLSFLKMQEFLDVCDTESAYLAILHPDSTCVYYEISKGLVEPSDTTAKHLRVNKKEKLDMELKKHYKTIEQAALMGISMTLPRAEAGSSQNS
;
A
#
# COMPACT_ATOMS: atom_id res chain seq x y z
N MET A 1 -6.98 20.99 1.28
CA MET A 1 -7.06 19.95 0.23
C MET A 1 -8.05 18.87 0.64
N GLU A 2 -7.87 18.30 1.83
CA GLU A 2 -8.71 17.23 2.39
C GLU A 2 -10.21 17.56 2.49
N GLU A 3 -10.59 18.71 3.06
CA GLU A 3 -12.01 19.09 3.19
C GLU A 3 -12.71 19.28 1.85
N HIS A 4 -11.99 19.80 0.85
CA HIS A 4 -12.53 19.98 -0.51
C HIS A 4 -12.82 18.62 -1.15
N THR A 5 -11.86 17.70 -1.08
CA THR A 5 -12.00 16.35 -1.65
C THR A 5 -13.11 15.54 -0.97
N LEU A 6 -13.25 15.65 0.36
CA LEU A 6 -14.38 15.03 1.07
C LEU A 6 -15.73 15.60 0.61
N SER A 7 -15.82 16.92 0.43
CA SER A 7 -17.02 17.55 -0.12
C SER A 7 -17.32 17.06 -1.53
N GLU A 8 -16.31 16.85 -2.37
CA GLU A 8 -16.49 16.30 -3.71
C GLU A 8 -16.98 14.86 -3.69
N PHE A 9 -16.41 13.98 -2.87
CA PHE A 9 -16.88 12.60 -2.74
C PHE A 9 -18.35 12.53 -2.31
N ARG A 10 -18.75 13.39 -1.36
CA ARG A 10 -20.16 13.51 -0.94
C ARG A 10 -21.05 13.99 -2.08
N LYS A 11 -20.60 14.97 -2.88
CA LYS A 11 -21.33 15.44 -4.08
C LYS A 11 -21.46 14.37 -5.15
N LEU A 12 -20.49 13.47 -5.25
CA LEU A 12 -20.54 12.33 -6.18
C LEU A 12 -21.52 11.23 -5.73
N GLY A 13 -21.97 11.25 -4.47
CA GLY A 13 -22.94 10.30 -3.93
C GLY A 13 -22.38 9.35 -2.87
N ALA A 14 -21.10 9.46 -2.51
CA ALA A 14 -20.50 8.64 -1.47
C ALA A 14 -21.00 9.04 -0.08
N ASP A 15 -21.22 8.04 0.78
CA ASP A 15 -21.52 8.27 2.19
C ASP A 15 -20.27 8.79 2.95
N GLU A 16 -20.48 9.19 4.21
CA GLU A 16 -19.40 9.74 5.03
C GLU A 16 -18.25 8.73 5.24
N LYS A 17 -18.58 7.46 5.48
CA LYS A 17 -17.58 6.43 5.76
C LYS A 17 -16.73 6.15 4.53
N THR A 18 -17.37 5.92 3.40
CA THR A 18 -16.74 5.69 2.09
C THR A 18 -15.87 6.87 1.71
N SER A 19 -16.33 8.10 1.94
CA SER A 19 -15.57 9.31 1.64
C SER A 19 -14.28 9.40 2.47
N VAL A 20 -14.35 9.09 3.76
CA VAL A 20 -13.17 9.10 4.66
C VAL A 20 -12.19 8.00 4.28
N ILE A 21 -12.68 6.78 4.03
CA ILE A 21 -11.83 5.65 3.63
C ILE A 21 -11.13 5.96 2.30
N ALA A 22 -11.87 6.44 1.30
CA ALA A 22 -11.32 6.81 0.00
C ALA A 22 -10.32 7.95 0.10
N LEU A 23 -10.56 8.96 0.95
CA LEU A 23 -9.62 10.05 1.17
C LEU A 23 -8.31 9.52 1.76
N GLN A 24 -8.38 8.66 2.77
CA GLN A 24 -7.17 8.12 3.40
C GLN A 24 -6.32 7.31 2.40
N VAL A 25 -6.96 6.48 1.59
CA VAL A 25 -6.27 5.73 0.52
C VAL A 25 -5.69 6.68 -0.52
N LEU A 26 -6.43 7.72 -0.91
CA LEU A 26 -5.96 8.73 -1.85
C LEU A 26 -4.70 9.44 -1.32
N LEU A 27 -4.72 9.88 -0.06
CA LEU A 27 -3.58 10.53 0.58
C LEU A 27 -2.36 9.60 0.63
N GLU A 28 -2.54 8.31 0.95
CA GLU A 28 -1.43 7.37 0.92
C GLU A 28 -0.85 7.18 -0.49
N LEU A 29 -1.71 7.10 -1.52
CA LEU A 29 -1.27 7.00 -2.92
C LEU A 29 -0.51 8.24 -3.39
N CYS A 30 -0.97 9.44 -2.99
CA CYS A 30 -0.33 10.72 -3.30
C CYS A 30 0.99 10.91 -2.54
N GLU A 31 0.94 10.89 -1.21
CA GLU A 31 2.01 11.41 -0.36
C GLU A 31 3.08 10.35 -0.04
N VAL A 32 2.64 9.10 0.17
CA VAL A 32 3.53 8.01 0.58
C VAL A 32 4.04 7.25 -0.65
N LYS A 33 3.13 6.77 -1.51
CA LYS A 33 3.50 5.97 -2.68
C LYS A 33 3.87 6.81 -3.91
N LYS A 34 3.57 8.12 -3.90
CA LYS A 34 3.96 9.09 -4.93
C LYS A 34 3.55 8.68 -6.34
N TYR A 35 2.28 8.28 -6.50
CA TYR A 35 1.73 8.01 -7.82
C TYR A 35 1.75 9.29 -8.67
N TRP A 36 2.08 9.13 -9.95
CA TRP A 36 2.30 10.25 -10.87
C TRP A 36 1.00 10.95 -11.26
N ASP A 37 -0.05 10.17 -11.48
CA ASP A 37 -1.34 10.65 -11.95
C ASP A 37 -2.44 9.81 -11.33
N ILE A 38 -3.41 10.49 -10.74
CA ILE A 38 -4.47 9.89 -9.94
C ILE A 38 -5.79 10.54 -10.34
N SER A 39 -6.80 9.69 -10.50
CA SER A 39 -8.19 10.09 -10.77
C SER A 39 -9.12 9.22 -9.93
N TYR A 40 -10.34 9.69 -9.70
CA TYR A 40 -11.34 8.94 -8.95
C TYR A 40 -12.72 9.08 -9.59
N VAL A 41 -13.53 8.04 -9.42
CA VAL A 41 -14.91 8.02 -9.89
C VAL A 41 -15.78 7.29 -8.88
N TYR A 42 -16.94 7.85 -8.56
CA TYR A 42 -17.92 7.14 -7.76
C TYR A 42 -18.71 6.16 -8.65
N LYS A 43 -18.82 4.91 -8.19
CA LYS A 43 -19.58 3.86 -8.88
C LYS A 43 -20.79 3.51 -8.02
N GLU A 44 -21.96 4.00 -8.42
CA GLU A 44 -23.23 3.77 -7.71
C GLU A 44 -23.54 2.28 -7.52
N ALA A 45 -23.24 1.44 -8.53
CA ALA A 45 -23.44 -0.02 -8.43
C ALA A 45 -22.65 -0.64 -7.27
N LEU A 46 -21.48 -0.09 -6.94
CA LEU A 46 -20.64 -0.56 -5.83
C LEU A 46 -20.83 0.26 -4.56
N LYS A 47 -21.52 1.40 -4.65
CA LYS A 47 -21.57 2.46 -3.63
C LYS A 47 -20.18 2.82 -3.10
N ASN A 48 -19.20 2.84 -3.99
CA ASN A 48 -17.79 3.04 -3.61
C ASN A 48 -17.08 4.00 -4.57
N ILE A 49 -16.04 4.67 -4.05
CA ILE A 49 -15.13 5.49 -4.83
C ILE A 49 -14.04 4.59 -5.39
N ILE A 50 -13.92 4.55 -6.72
CA ILE A 50 -12.86 3.83 -7.41
C ILE A 50 -11.76 4.81 -7.76
N ILE A 51 -10.53 4.50 -7.34
CA ILE A 51 -9.36 5.33 -7.59
C ILE A 51 -8.54 4.69 -8.69
N LYS A 52 -8.23 5.41 -9.76
CA LYS A 52 -7.32 4.97 -10.82
C LYS A 52 -6.04 5.75 -10.74
N ALA A 53 -4.90 5.06 -10.62
CA ALA A 53 -3.61 5.71 -10.49
C ALA A 53 -2.51 5.00 -11.28
N ARG A 54 -1.56 5.75 -11.83
CA ARG A 54 -0.34 5.20 -12.47
C ARG A 54 0.92 5.73 -11.77
N LYS A 55 1.92 4.86 -11.60
CA LYS A 55 3.15 5.20 -10.88
C LYS A 55 4.14 6.00 -11.74
N THR A 56 4.09 5.77 -13.06
CA THR A 56 4.92 6.47 -14.04
C THR A 56 4.07 6.91 -15.23
N LYS A 57 4.59 7.81 -16.09
CA LYS A 57 3.87 8.30 -17.28
C LYS A 57 3.56 7.21 -18.31
N THR A 58 4.38 6.17 -18.37
CA THR A 58 4.32 5.12 -19.38
C THR A 58 3.55 3.88 -18.92
N GLU A 59 3.30 3.76 -17.63
CA GLU A 59 2.58 2.63 -17.04
C GLU A 59 1.07 2.81 -17.16
N ALA A 60 0.35 1.70 -17.32
CA ALA A 60 -1.10 1.69 -17.32
C ALA A 60 -1.66 2.11 -15.94
N HIS A 61 -2.85 2.67 -15.91
CA HIS A 61 -3.54 2.95 -14.64
C HIS A 61 -3.90 1.64 -13.94
N SER A 62 -3.45 1.51 -12.70
CA SER A 62 -3.95 0.51 -11.78
C SER A 62 -5.24 1.00 -11.13
N THR A 63 -6.19 0.09 -10.94
CA THR A 63 -7.45 0.37 -10.25
C THR A 63 -7.30 0.02 -8.77
N PHE A 64 -7.71 0.93 -7.89
CA PHE A 64 -7.71 0.79 -6.44
C PHE A 64 -9.12 0.93 -5.90
N ILE A 65 -9.48 0.01 -5.00
CA ILE A 65 -10.81 -0.09 -4.39
C ILE A 65 -10.62 0.06 -2.88
N PRO A 66 -10.91 1.24 -2.31
CA PRO A 66 -10.84 1.48 -0.88
C PRO A 66 -11.90 0.66 -0.15
N ILE A 67 -11.48 -0.13 0.84
CA ILE A 67 -12.40 -0.89 1.71
C ILE A 67 -11.94 -0.81 3.15
N SER A 68 -12.87 -0.96 4.10
CA SER A 68 -12.55 -1.07 5.52
C SER A 68 -12.08 -2.48 5.88
N SER A 69 -11.14 -2.62 6.81
CA SER A 69 -10.74 -3.92 7.37
C SER A 69 -11.88 -4.65 8.09
N TYR A 70 -12.97 -3.95 8.43
CA TYR A 70 -14.15 -4.53 9.08
C TYR A 70 -15.24 -4.98 8.10
N GLU A 71 -15.08 -4.71 6.81
CA GLU A 71 -16.04 -5.16 5.81
C GLU A 71 -15.88 -6.65 5.54
N ASN A 72 -17.00 -7.37 5.51
CA ASN A 72 -17.01 -8.77 5.10
C ASN A 72 -16.88 -8.83 3.57
N LEU A 73 -15.71 -9.29 3.11
CA LEU A 73 -15.44 -9.45 1.69
C LEU A 73 -15.73 -10.88 1.23
N SER A 74 -16.72 -11.03 0.35
CA SER A 74 -17.03 -12.31 -0.29
C SER A 74 -16.40 -12.40 -1.67
N PHE A 75 -16.21 -13.62 -2.17
CA PHE A 75 -15.75 -13.85 -3.55
C PHE A 75 -16.66 -13.21 -4.60
N LEU A 76 -17.98 -13.27 -4.39
CA LEU A 76 -18.96 -12.63 -5.27
C LEU A 76 -18.77 -11.11 -5.31
N LYS A 77 -18.47 -10.49 -4.16
CA LYS A 77 -18.21 -9.03 -4.09
C LYS A 77 -16.92 -8.65 -4.81
N MET A 78 -15.87 -9.46 -4.66
CA MET A 78 -14.61 -9.25 -5.40
C MET A 78 -14.80 -9.39 -6.91
N GLN A 79 -15.60 -10.35 -7.35
CA GLN A 79 -15.92 -10.51 -8.77
C GLN A 79 -16.73 -9.32 -9.29
N GLU A 80 -17.75 -8.89 -8.55
CA GLU A 80 -18.54 -7.70 -8.87
C GLU A 80 -17.66 -6.44 -9.03
N PHE A 81 -16.63 -6.29 -8.19
CA PHE A 81 -15.66 -5.20 -8.32
C PHE A 81 -14.93 -5.22 -9.66
N LEU A 82 -14.43 -6.38 -10.09
CA LEU A 82 -13.72 -6.53 -11.36
C LEU A 82 -14.64 -6.31 -12.56
N ASP A 83 -15.87 -6.79 -12.48
CA ASP A 83 -16.87 -6.68 -13.53
C ASP A 83 -17.36 -5.23 -13.70
N VAL A 84 -17.70 -4.53 -12.62
CA VAL A 84 -18.17 -3.13 -12.68
C VAL A 84 -17.06 -2.15 -13.06
N CYS A 85 -15.81 -2.47 -12.69
CA CYS A 85 -14.65 -1.66 -13.07
C CYS A 85 -14.14 -1.96 -14.48
N ASP A 86 -14.66 -3.00 -15.13
CA ASP A 86 -14.21 -3.52 -16.43
C ASP A 86 -12.68 -3.67 -16.47
N THR A 87 -12.15 -4.44 -15.53
CA THR A 87 -10.71 -4.61 -15.37
C THR A 87 -10.34 -6.06 -15.07
N GLU A 88 -9.19 -6.49 -15.57
CA GLU A 88 -8.68 -7.85 -15.35
C GLU A 88 -8.07 -8.01 -13.95
N SER A 89 -7.50 -6.94 -13.38
CA SER A 89 -7.04 -6.91 -11.99
C SER A 89 -7.26 -5.55 -11.33
N ALA A 90 -7.44 -5.58 -10.01
CA ALA A 90 -7.61 -4.40 -9.18
C ALA A 90 -6.94 -4.61 -7.82
N TYR A 91 -6.50 -3.51 -7.21
CA TYR A 91 -5.96 -3.52 -5.85
C TYR A 91 -7.06 -3.18 -4.85
N LEU A 92 -7.30 -4.09 -3.90
CA LEU A 92 -8.04 -3.80 -2.69
C LEU A 92 -7.14 -3.01 -1.75
N ALA A 93 -7.49 -1.76 -1.48
CA ALA A 93 -6.82 -0.90 -0.53
C ALA A 93 -7.57 -0.97 0.81
N ILE A 94 -7.13 -1.89 1.66
CA ILE A 94 -7.77 -2.20 2.94
C ILE A 94 -7.27 -1.22 3.99
N LEU A 95 -8.16 -0.35 4.45
CA LEU A 95 -7.89 0.60 5.52
C LEU A 95 -8.18 -0.02 6.89
N HIS A 96 -7.16 -0.09 7.73
CA HIS A 96 -7.28 -0.46 9.12
C HIS A 96 -7.53 0.80 9.99
N PRO A 97 -8.17 0.69 11.18
CA PRO A 97 -8.53 1.84 12.01
C PRO A 97 -7.35 2.62 12.59
N ASP A 98 -6.17 1.99 12.65
CA ASP A 98 -4.92 2.66 12.98
C ASP A 98 -4.36 3.49 11.80
N SER A 99 -5.15 3.66 10.74
CA SER A 99 -4.82 4.39 9.52
C SER A 99 -3.78 3.70 8.61
N THR A 100 -3.45 2.43 8.88
CA THR A 100 -2.62 1.62 7.98
C THR A 100 -3.43 1.17 6.77
N CYS A 101 -2.94 1.40 5.53
CA CYS A 101 -3.51 0.74 4.35
C CYS A 101 -2.66 -0.44 3.89
N VAL A 102 -3.32 -1.56 3.62
CA VAL A 102 -2.71 -2.75 3.01
C VAL A 102 -3.30 -2.96 1.62
N TYR A 103 -2.46 -3.30 0.65
CA TYR A 103 -2.85 -3.43 -0.75
C TYR A 103 -2.75 -4.89 -1.19
N TYR A 104 -3.87 -5.46 -1.61
CA TYR A 104 -3.92 -6.80 -2.18
C TYR A 104 -4.44 -6.75 -3.60
N GLU A 105 -3.72 -7.34 -4.54
CA GLU A 105 -4.21 -7.48 -5.91
C GLU A 105 -5.20 -8.65 -6.00
N ILE A 106 -6.36 -8.37 -6.59
CA ILE A 106 -7.34 -9.35 -7.02
C ILE A 106 -7.39 -9.36 -8.55
N SER A 107 -7.58 -10.53 -9.14
CA SER A 107 -7.58 -10.70 -10.60
C SER A 107 -8.67 -11.67 -11.03
N LYS A 108 -9.11 -11.56 -12.29
CA LYS A 108 -10.01 -12.55 -12.89
C LYS A 108 -9.27 -13.87 -13.10
N GLY A 109 -9.96 -14.97 -12.83
CA GLY A 109 -9.42 -16.32 -12.97
C GLY A 109 -8.42 -16.71 -11.89
N LEU A 110 -7.70 -17.81 -12.14
CA LEU A 110 -6.67 -18.32 -11.25
C LEU A 110 -5.30 -17.89 -11.80
N VAL A 111 -4.52 -17.21 -10.96
CA VAL A 111 -3.13 -16.86 -11.26
C VAL A 111 -2.23 -17.84 -10.53
N GLU A 112 -1.22 -18.36 -11.21
CA GLU A 112 -0.22 -19.20 -10.56
C GLU A 112 0.43 -18.42 -9.42
N PRO A 113 0.59 -19.01 -8.22
CA PRO A 113 1.32 -18.38 -7.14
C PRO A 113 2.77 -18.14 -7.57
N SER A 114 3.05 -16.97 -8.10
CA SER A 114 4.43 -16.62 -8.44
C SER A 114 5.21 -16.35 -7.15
N ASP A 115 6.50 -16.68 -7.13
CA ASP A 115 7.42 -16.40 -6.00
C ASP A 115 7.55 -14.89 -5.65
N THR A 116 6.80 -14.00 -6.32
CA THR A 116 6.93 -12.55 -6.24
C THR A 116 6.48 -11.97 -4.89
N THR A 117 5.52 -12.58 -4.20
CA THR A 117 5.16 -12.20 -2.82
C THR A 117 6.38 -12.32 -1.89
N ALA A 118 7.20 -13.36 -2.09
CA ALA A 118 8.48 -13.52 -1.40
C ALA A 118 9.56 -12.56 -1.89
N LYS A 119 9.54 -12.13 -3.17
CA LYS A 119 10.50 -11.15 -3.70
C LYS A 119 10.29 -9.74 -3.13
N HIS A 120 9.07 -9.23 -2.99
CA HIS A 120 8.83 -7.92 -2.37
C HIS A 120 9.29 -7.86 -0.91
N LEU A 121 9.08 -8.93 -0.15
CA LEU A 121 9.64 -9.10 1.21
C LEU A 121 11.18 -9.12 1.20
N ARG A 122 11.80 -9.78 0.20
CA ARG A 122 13.26 -9.83 0.05
C ARG A 122 13.88 -8.49 -0.35
N VAL A 123 13.24 -7.72 -1.22
CA VAL A 123 13.72 -6.39 -1.63
C VAL A 123 13.78 -5.45 -0.42
N ASN A 124 12.71 -5.41 0.39
CA ASN A 124 12.67 -4.60 1.61
C ASN A 124 13.72 -5.05 2.64
N LYS A 125 13.96 -6.37 2.77
CA LYS A 125 15.04 -6.90 3.63
C LYS A 125 16.43 -6.50 3.14
N LYS A 126 16.67 -6.50 1.82
CA LYS A 126 17.94 -6.10 1.22
C LYS A 126 18.20 -4.61 1.41
N GLU A 127 17.20 -3.76 1.20
CA GLU A 127 17.31 -2.31 1.41
C GLU A 127 17.62 -1.97 2.87
N LYS A 128 16.96 -2.64 3.83
CA LYS A 128 17.27 -2.50 5.27
C LYS A 128 18.70 -2.95 5.59
N LEU A 129 19.14 -4.07 5.04
CA LEU A 129 20.49 -4.58 5.23
C LEU A 129 21.55 -3.62 4.67
N ASP A 130 21.35 -3.10 3.47
CA ASP A 130 22.26 -2.14 2.83
C ASP A 130 22.36 -0.84 3.65
N MET A 131 21.25 -0.40 4.25
CA MET A 131 21.22 0.77 5.14
C MET A 131 21.99 0.52 6.45
N GLU A 132 21.86 -0.67 7.05
CA GLU A 132 22.62 -1.05 8.25
C GLU A 132 24.13 -1.18 7.95
N LEU A 133 24.50 -1.79 6.82
CA LEU A 133 25.89 -1.89 6.39
C LEU A 133 26.52 -0.51 6.18
N LYS A 134 25.80 0.43 5.56
CA LYS A 134 26.25 1.82 5.41
C LYS A 134 26.41 2.52 6.76
N LYS A 135 25.47 2.33 7.69
CA LYS A 135 25.51 2.94 9.02
C LYS A 135 26.74 2.50 9.81
N HIS A 136 27.15 1.24 9.68
CA HIS A 136 28.26 0.66 10.42
C HIS A 136 29.56 0.52 9.62
N TYR A 137 29.64 1.12 8.43
CA TYR A 137 30.77 0.96 7.50
C TYR A 137 32.15 1.19 8.14
N LYS A 138 32.33 2.30 8.86
CA LYS A 138 33.61 2.64 9.51
C LYS A 138 34.04 1.60 10.55
N THR A 139 33.08 1.07 11.31
CA THR A 139 33.31 0.08 12.35
C THR A 139 33.71 -1.26 11.72
N ILE A 140 33.04 -1.65 10.63
CA ILE A 140 33.37 -2.85 9.86
C ILE A 140 34.77 -2.74 9.24
N GLU A 141 35.09 -1.59 8.64
CA GLU A 141 36.40 -1.30 8.05
C GLU A 141 37.53 -1.41 9.08
N GLN A 142 37.35 -0.82 10.27
CA GLN A 142 38.34 -0.90 11.35
C GLN A 142 38.54 -2.33 11.86
N ALA A 143 37.48 -3.13 12.03
CA ALA A 143 37.66 -4.51 12.46
C ALA A 143 38.30 -5.40 11.39
N ALA A 144 38.02 -5.15 10.12
CA ALA A 144 38.70 -5.83 9.01
C ALA A 144 40.20 -5.51 9.00
N LEU A 145 40.57 -4.24 9.20
CA LEU A 145 41.97 -3.80 9.33
C LEU A 145 42.67 -4.46 10.53
N MET A 146 41.95 -4.64 11.64
CA MET A 146 42.48 -5.23 12.87
C MET A 146 42.41 -6.77 12.88
N GLY A 147 41.83 -7.41 11.85
CA GLY A 147 41.66 -8.86 11.77
C GLY A 147 40.70 -9.46 12.81
N ILE A 148 39.76 -8.66 13.32
CA ILE A 148 38.84 -9.06 14.39
C ILE A 148 37.49 -9.47 13.78
N SER A 149 36.99 -10.64 14.17
CA SER A 149 35.62 -11.04 13.82
C SER A 149 34.61 -10.21 14.61
N MET A 150 33.63 -9.62 13.92
CA MET A 150 32.60 -8.77 14.53
C MET A 150 31.21 -9.28 14.19
N THR A 151 30.29 -9.16 15.14
CA THR A 151 28.84 -9.28 14.91
C THR A 151 28.20 -7.91 15.12
N LEU A 152 27.40 -7.45 14.17
CA LEU A 152 26.67 -6.19 14.31
C LEU A 152 25.55 -6.36 15.35
N PRO A 153 25.33 -5.39 16.25
CA PRO A 153 24.23 -5.44 17.20
C PRO A 153 22.91 -5.46 16.42
N ARG A 154 22.08 -6.47 16.69
CA ARG A 154 20.74 -6.56 16.12
C ARG A 154 19.94 -5.38 16.62
N ALA A 155 19.31 -4.61 15.72
CA ALA A 155 18.39 -3.56 16.13
C ALA A 155 17.25 -4.19 16.95
N GLU A 156 17.28 -4.00 18.26
CA GLU A 156 16.18 -4.39 19.14
C GLU A 156 14.99 -3.50 18.80
N ALA A 157 13.85 -4.14 18.51
CA ALA A 157 12.58 -3.45 18.52
C ALA A 157 12.39 -2.90 19.94
N GLY A 158 12.32 -1.58 20.08
CA GLY A 158 12.55 -0.86 21.32
C GLY A 158 11.81 -1.41 22.54
N SER A 159 12.56 -1.63 23.61
CA SER A 159 12.06 -1.55 24.98
C SER A 159 12.50 -0.22 25.57
N SER A 160 11.66 0.79 25.42
CA SER A 160 11.68 1.92 26.35
C SER A 160 11.26 1.40 27.72
N GLN A 161 12.19 1.30 28.66
CA GLN A 161 11.86 1.37 30.08
C GLN A 161 12.63 2.55 30.69
N ASN A 162 11.90 3.66 30.85
CA ASN A 162 12.19 4.67 31.84
C ASN A 162 12.01 4.04 33.23
N SER A 163 13.04 4.09 34.06
CA SER A 163 13.02 4.52 35.48
C SER A 163 14.44 4.51 36.02
#